data_AF-A0A8R7QIX2-F1
#
_entry.id   AF-A0A8R7QIX2-F1
#
_cell.length_a   1.000
_cell.length_b   1.000
_cell.length_c   1.000
_cell.angle_alpha   90.00
_cell.angle_beta   90.00
_cell.angle_gamma   90.00
#
_symmetry.space_group_name_H-M   'P 1'
#
loop_
_entity.id
_entity.type
_entity.pdbx_description
1 polymer ?
#
loop_
_entity_poly.entity_id
_entity_poly.type
_entity_poly.pdbx_seq_one_letter_code
_entity_poly.pdbx_strand_id
1 'polypeptide(L)'
;MKGGGAIRSGGGGGGGLMRTRLRLPVVLLSCSLFFLAGFLGSLLFTQDPQGEEDVERPLRRERLMEAVWPEMAYGESGEPTPSLIPYQILSWQPRALYFPQFATAEQCENVVKTAKARLRPSTLALRKGESEETTKGIRTSSGTFLSAEEDPTGALAEIETKIAKATMMPRSHGEVNLLSAR
;
A
#
# COMPACT_ATOMS: atom_id res chain seq x y z
N MET A 1 -30.00 37.43 95.30
CA MET A 1 -28.95 37.97 96.19
C MET A 1 -27.71 37.10 96.08
N LYS A 2 -26.52 37.72 96.12
CA LYS A 2 -25.16 37.16 95.95
C LYS A 2 -24.86 36.77 94.50
N GLY A 3 -23.90 37.39 93.81
CA GLY A 3 -22.51 37.67 94.18
C GLY A 3 -21.69 36.77 93.25
N GLY A 4 -20.83 37.25 92.35
CA GLY A 4 -19.68 38.11 92.55
C GLY A 4 -18.50 37.43 91.84
N GLY A 5 -17.49 38.20 91.44
CA GLY A 5 -16.16 37.66 91.10
C GLY A 5 -15.82 37.56 89.63
N ALA A 6 -15.11 38.60 89.15
CA ALA A 6 -14.27 38.55 87.96
C ALA A 6 -13.03 37.67 88.18
N ILE A 7 -12.39 37.19 87.10
CA ILE A 7 -10.93 37.26 86.82
C ILE A 7 -10.63 36.78 85.38
N ARG A 8 -9.86 37.63 84.67
CA ARG A 8 -8.88 37.49 83.56
C ARG A 8 -8.72 36.09 82.92
N SER A 9 -8.49 35.94 81.61
CA SER A 9 -7.26 36.27 80.87
C SER A 9 -7.30 35.53 79.53
N GLY A 10 -6.86 36.13 78.43
CA GLY A 10 -6.55 35.40 77.19
C GLY A 10 -6.84 36.24 75.96
N GLY A 11 -5.80 36.86 75.42
CA GLY A 11 -5.90 37.92 74.43
C GLY A 11 -5.96 37.47 72.98
N GLY A 12 -5.68 38.44 72.12
CA GLY A 12 -5.42 38.28 70.69
C GLY A 12 -6.46 38.97 69.82
N GLY A 13 -6.18 40.23 69.46
CA GLY A 13 -6.87 40.93 68.37
C GLY A 13 -6.76 40.16 67.05
N GLY A 14 -7.54 40.44 66.03
CA GLY A 14 -8.05 41.73 65.55
C GLY A 14 -7.93 41.63 64.03
N GLY A 15 -8.93 42.08 63.28
CA GLY A 15 -8.95 41.83 61.84
C GLY A 15 -9.97 42.67 61.10
N GLY A 16 -9.70 43.98 61.03
CA GLY A 16 -10.27 44.85 60.02
C GLY A 16 -9.44 44.78 58.73
N LEU A 17 -10.14 44.52 57.63
CA LEU A 17 -9.99 45.14 56.30
C LEU A 17 -8.57 45.24 55.68
N MET A 18 -8.26 44.38 54.69
CA MET A 18 -7.33 44.75 53.60
C MET A 18 -7.64 44.07 52.26
N ARG A 19 -7.73 44.93 51.24
CA ARG A 19 -7.82 44.70 49.80
C ARG A 19 -6.57 43.95 49.31
N THR A 20 -6.68 42.67 48.91
CA THR A 20 -5.53 41.90 48.44
C THR A 20 -5.40 41.95 46.92
N ARG A 21 -4.28 42.52 46.46
CA ARG A 21 -3.78 42.35 45.09
C ARG A 21 -3.47 40.87 44.90
N LEU A 22 -4.30 40.14 44.14
CA LEU A 22 -3.96 38.80 43.71
C LEU A 22 -2.68 38.89 42.88
N ARG A 23 -1.60 38.34 43.45
CA ARG A 23 -0.25 38.41 42.88
C ARG A 23 -0.29 37.75 41.51
N LEU A 24 0.18 38.45 40.47
CA LEU A 24 0.43 37.97 39.11
C LEU A 24 0.77 36.46 38.99
N PRO A 25 1.63 35.86 39.85
CA PRO A 25 1.87 34.41 39.86
C PRO A 25 0.63 33.53 40.02
N VAL A 26 -0.37 33.92 40.81
CA VAL A 26 -1.61 33.13 41.00
C VAL A 26 -2.43 33.10 39.71
N VAL A 27 -2.49 34.22 38.99
CA VAL A 27 -3.17 34.32 37.69
C VAL A 27 -2.44 33.47 36.66
N LEU A 28 -1.11 33.55 36.60
CA LEU A 28 -0.29 32.74 35.69
C LEU A 28 -0.42 31.24 35.98
N LEU A 29 -0.43 30.83 37.25
CA LEU A 29 -0.63 29.44 37.65
C LEU A 29 -2.03 28.94 37.31
N SER A 30 -3.07 29.77 37.48
CA SER A 30 -4.42 29.39 37.06
C SER A 30 -4.49 29.21 35.54
N CYS A 31 -3.86 30.10 34.77
CA CYS A 31 -3.86 30.04 33.32
C CYS A 31 -3.12 28.79 32.79
N SER A 32 -1.97 28.44 33.38
CA SER A 32 -1.23 27.24 33.00
C SER A 32 -2.00 25.96 33.31
N LEU A 33 -2.71 25.88 34.44
CA LEU A 33 -3.55 24.73 34.78
C LEU A 33 -4.69 24.53 33.78
N PHE A 34 -5.38 25.59 33.36
CA PHE A 34 -6.43 25.49 32.33
C PHE A 34 -5.87 25.11 30.96
N PHE A 35 -4.68 25.60 30.60
CA PHE A 35 -3.99 25.20 29.37
C PHE A 35 -3.59 23.72 29.38
N LEU A 36 -3.02 23.22 30.48
CA LEU A 36 -2.68 21.80 30.60
C LEU A 36 -3.93 20.93 30.61
N ALA A 37 -4.98 21.32 31.35
CA ALA A 37 -6.24 20.58 31.39
C ALA A 37 -6.92 20.54 30.01
N GLY A 38 -6.90 21.64 29.25
CA GLY A 38 -7.38 21.69 27.87
C GLY A 38 -6.53 20.82 26.94
N PHE A 39 -5.20 20.87 27.04
CA PHE A 39 -4.29 20.04 26.26
C PHE A 39 -4.47 18.54 26.53
N LEU A 40 -4.59 18.16 27.80
CA LEU A 40 -4.88 16.78 28.24
C LEU A 40 -6.29 16.34 27.83
N GLY A 41 -7.26 17.25 27.89
CA GLY A 41 -8.62 17.02 27.39
C GLY A 41 -8.64 16.72 25.89
N SER A 42 -7.92 17.50 25.08
CA SER A 42 -7.80 17.25 23.64
C SER A 42 -7.16 15.90 23.32
N LEU A 43 -6.19 15.45 24.12
CA LEU A 43 -5.59 14.12 23.97
C LEU A 43 -6.57 12.98 24.29
N LEU A 44 -7.48 13.18 25.26
CA LEU A 44 -8.49 12.19 25.63
C LEU A 44 -9.68 12.16 24.66
N PHE A 45 -10.09 13.31 24.11
CA PHE A 45 -11.20 13.42 23.16
C PHE A 45 -10.83 13.07 21.71
N THR A 46 -9.54 12.93 21.37
CA THR A 46 -9.10 12.42 20.06
C THR A 46 -9.37 10.91 19.88
N GLN A 47 -10.07 10.26 20.82
CA GLN A 47 -10.51 8.86 20.71
C GLN A 47 -12.00 8.68 20.38
N ASP A 48 -12.73 9.73 20.00
CA ASP A 48 -14.10 9.58 19.50
C ASP A 48 -14.09 9.21 17.99
N PRO A 49 -14.53 8.01 17.56
CA PRO A 49 -14.38 7.55 16.18
C PRO A 49 -15.69 7.78 15.41
N GLN A 50 -16.03 9.03 15.10
CA GLN A 50 -17.10 9.34 14.15
C GLN A 50 -16.78 10.65 13.41
N GLY A 51 -15.96 10.58 12.36
CA GLY A 51 -15.79 11.71 11.43
C GLY A 51 -14.53 11.66 10.60
N GLU A 52 -14.71 11.36 9.31
CA GLU A 52 -13.93 11.77 8.13
C GLU A 52 -12.39 11.70 8.07
N GLU A 53 -11.94 11.04 6.99
CA GLU A 53 -10.72 11.26 6.21
C GLU A 53 -9.37 11.22 6.94
N ASP A 54 -8.84 10.00 7.13
CA ASP A 54 -7.42 9.80 7.40
C ASP A 54 -6.74 9.20 6.15
N VAL A 55 -6.11 10.10 5.40
CA VAL A 55 -5.15 9.81 4.32
C VAL A 55 -3.90 9.17 4.96
N GLU A 56 -3.39 8.11 4.31
CA GLU A 56 -2.12 7.40 4.59
C GLU A 56 -2.03 6.47 5.81
N ARG A 57 -2.24 5.16 5.56
CA ARG A 57 -1.51 4.10 6.27
C ARG A 57 -0.96 3.05 5.30
N PRO A 58 0.37 2.85 5.21
CA PRO A 58 0.99 1.75 4.44
C PRO A 58 0.67 0.36 4.99
N LEU A 59 0.16 0.29 6.23
CA LEU A 59 -0.10 -0.90 7.05
C LEU A 59 -1.16 -1.90 6.53
N ARG A 60 -1.71 -1.68 5.33
CA ARG A 60 -2.73 -2.57 4.73
C ARG A 60 -2.09 -3.72 3.97
N ARG A 61 -0.86 -3.55 3.46
CA ARG A 61 -0.22 -4.54 2.59
C ARG A 61 0.28 -5.75 3.36
N GLU A 62 0.87 -5.56 4.54
CA GLU A 62 1.37 -6.66 5.38
C GLU A 62 0.22 -7.56 5.86
N ARG A 63 -0.93 -6.97 6.23
CA ARG A 63 -2.10 -7.71 6.71
C ARG A 63 -2.73 -8.67 5.68
N LEU A 64 -2.55 -8.42 4.38
CA LEU A 64 -3.02 -9.33 3.32
C LEU A 64 -2.14 -10.59 3.21
N MET A 65 -0.88 -10.49 3.61
CA MET A 65 0.09 -11.60 3.57
C MET A 65 -0.13 -12.59 4.72
N GLU A 66 -0.62 -12.09 5.86
CA GLU A 66 -0.88 -12.86 7.08
C GLU A 66 -2.34 -13.34 7.22
N ALA A 67 -3.19 -13.09 6.23
CA ALA A 67 -4.56 -13.57 6.26
C ALA A 67 -4.56 -15.11 6.21
N VAL A 68 -5.01 -15.75 7.30
CA VAL A 68 -5.30 -17.18 7.32
C VAL A 68 -6.54 -17.41 6.47
N TRP A 69 -6.35 -17.92 5.26
CA TRP A 69 -7.44 -18.28 4.35
C TRP A 69 -8.02 -19.64 4.78
N PRO A 70 -9.34 -19.80 4.85
CA PRO A 70 -9.94 -21.11 5.11
C PRO A 70 -9.62 -22.08 3.96
N GLU A 71 -9.40 -23.36 4.29
CA GLU A 71 -9.28 -24.41 3.28
C GLU A 71 -10.59 -24.51 2.48
N MET A 72 -10.45 -24.55 1.15
CA MET A 72 -11.58 -24.59 0.21
C MET A 72 -11.42 -25.80 -0.70
N ALA A 73 -12.52 -26.48 -1.02
CA ALA A 73 -12.52 -27.52 -2.06
C ALA A 73 -12.23 -26.89 -3.43
N TYR A 74 -11.50 -27.61 -4.28
CA TYR A 74 -11.13 -27.19 -5.64
C TYR A 74 -11.37 -28.32 -6.64
N GLY A 75 -11.60 -27.94 -7.91
CA GLY A 75 -11.80 -28.91 -9.00
C GLY A 75 -10.48 -29.54 -9.48
N GLU A 76 -10.55 -30.47 -10.44
CA GLU A 76 -9.37 -31.18 -10.96
C GLU A 76 -8.25 -30.26 -11.48
N SER A 77 -8.61 -29.11 -12.05
CA SER A 77 -7.67 -28.10 -12.55
C SER A 77 -7.41 -26.94 -11.57
N GLY A 78 -7.94 -27.02 -10.34
CA GLY A 78 -7.79 -25.98 -9.32
C GLY A 78 -6.54 -26.15 -8.46
N GLU A 79 -6.17 -25.10 -7.72
CA GLU A 79 -5.03 -25.14 -6.81
C GLU A 79 -5.50 -25.18 -5.33
N PRO A 80 -4.79 -25.91 -4.46
CA PRO A 80 -5.16 -26.06 -3.04
C PRO A 80 -4.92 -24.79 -2.22
N THR A 81 -4.09 -23.87 -2.72
CA THR A 81 -3.69 -22.66 -1.99
C THR A 81 -4.05 -21.40 -2.78
N PRO A 82 -4.44 -20.31 -2.09
CA PRO A 82 -4.72 -19.05 -2.75
C PRO A 82 -3.43 -18.44 -3.30
N SER A 83 -3.54 -17.78 -4.45
CA SER A 83 -2.45 -17.00 -5.03
C SER A 83 -2.67 -15.50 -4.83
N LEU A 84 -1.63 -14.80 -4.37
CA LEU A 84 -1.65 -13.35 -4.20
C LEU A 84 -0.80 -12.69 -5.30
N ILE A 85 -1.47 -12.02 -6.24
CA ILE A 85 -0.83 -11.22 -7.28
C ILE A 85 -1.31 -9.78 -7.13
N PRO A 86 -0.49 -8.88 -6.56
CA PRO A 86 -0.88 -7.47 -6.40
C PRO A 86 -0.99 -6.79 -7.76
N TYR A 87 -2.02 -5.96 -7.93
CA TYR A 87 -2.22 -5.15 -9.13
C TYR A 87 -2.85 -3.80 -8.81
N GLN A 88 -2.66 -2.86 -9.71
CA GLN A 88 -3.31 -1.55 -9.71
C GLN A 88 -4.20 -1.44 -10.95
N ILE A 89 -5.43 -0.99 -10.78
CA ILE A 89 -6.32 -0.69 -11.91
C ILE A 89 -5.91 0.67 -12.48
N LEU A 90 -5.54 0.69 -13.78
CA LEU A 90 -5.17 1.91 -14.49
C LEU A 90 -6.37 2.53 -15.21
N SER A 91 -7.25 1.70 -15.77
CA SER A 91 -8.48 2.14 -16.43
C SER A 91 -9.52 1.02 -16.41
N TRP A 92 -10.79 1.40 -16.40
CA TRP A 92 -11.91 0.48 -16.58
C TRP A 92 -12.35 0.37 -18.05
N GLN A 93 -12.06 1.40 -18.86
CA GLN A 93 -12.46 1.47 -20.26
C GLN A 93 -11.37 2.15 -21.11
N PRO A 94 -10.52 1.39 -21.83
CA PRO A 94 -10.43 -0.07 -21.78
C PRO A 94 -9.97 -0.57 -20.40
N ARG A 95 -10.30 -1.82 -20.06
CA ARG A 95 -9.84 -2.42 -18.82
C ARG A 95 -8.32 -2.62 -18.89
N ALA A 96 -7.59 -1.93 -18.02
CA ALA A 96 -6.13 -1.96 -17.96
C ALA A 96 -5.65 -2.11 -16.52
N LEU A 97 -4.76 -3.08 -16.29
CA LEU A 97 -4.20 -3.41 -14.98
C LEU A 97 -2.67 -3.33 -15.04
N TYR A 98 -2.06 -2.79 -14.00
CA TYR A 98 -0.61 -2.77 -13.79
C TYR A 98 -0.22 -3.76 -12.70
N PHE A 99 0.72 -4.64 -13.01
CA PHE A 99 1.25 -5.64 -12.08
C PHE A 99 2.69 -5.26 -11.69
N PRO A 100 2.92 -4.65 -10.52
CA PRO A 100 4.27 -4.28 -10.08
C PRO A 100 5.11 -5.54 -9.81
N GLN A 101 6.37 -5.52 -10.24
CA GLN A 101 7.35 -6.60 -9.99
C GLN A 101 6.81 -7.99 -10.37
N PHE A 102 6.14 -8.06 -11.52
CA PHE A 102 5.48 -9.28 -11.96
C PHE A 102 6.47 -10.43 -12.19
N ALA A 103 7.62 -10.16 -12.79
CA ALA A 103 8.76 -11.08 -12.86
C ALA A 103 9.95 -10.50 -12.08
N THR A 104 10.81 -11.37 -11.54
CA THR A 104 12.05 -10.95 -10.87
C THR A 104 13.06 -10.43 -11.89
N ALA A 105 14.08 -9.69 -11.43
CA ALA A 105 15.15 -9.23 -12.31
C ALA A 105 15.90 -10.41 -12.98
N GLU A 106 16.17 -11.47 -12.22
CA GLU A 106 16.80 -12.70 -12.72
C GLU A 106 15.95 -13.40 -13.79
N GLN A 107 14.64 -13.51 -13.55
CA GLN A 107 13.69 -14.03 -14.54
C GLN A 107 13.73 -13.18 -15.82
N CYS A 108 13.72 -11.85 -15.71
CA CYS A 108 13.83 -10.95 -16.86
C CYS A 108 15.15 -11.13 -17.62
N GLU A 109 16.27 -11.25 -16.92
CA GLU A 109 17.59 -11.43 -17.53
C GLU A 109 17.69 -12.76 -18.27
N ASN A 110 17.16 -13.85 -17.69
CA ASN A 110 17.12 -15.14 -18.34
C ASN A 110 16.29 -15.10 -19.64
N VAL A 111 15.12 -14.50 -19.58
CA VAL A 111 14.22 -14.26 -20.72
C VAL A 111 14.95 -13.50 -21.84
N VAL A 112 15.65 -12.41 -21.51
CA VAL A 112 16.45 -11.64 -22.49
C VAL A 112 17.60 -12.47 -23.07
N LYS A 113 18.32 -13.23 -22.23
CA LYS A 113 19.45 -14.08 -22.67
C LYS A 113 18.98 -15.15 -23.66
N THR A 114 17.90 -15.85 -23.35
CA THR A 114 17.31 -16.87 -24.20
C THR A 114 16.81 -16.28 -25.52
N ALA A 115 16.18 -15.10 -25.47
CA ALA A 115 15.70 -14.41 -26.66
C ALA A 115 16.81 -13.97 -27.62
N LYS A 116 17.90 -13.40 -27.08
CA LYS A 116 18.99 -12.83 -27.88
C LYS A 116 19.59 -13.80 -28.90
N ALA A 117 19.60 -15.09 -28.61
CA ALA A 117 20.11 -16.11 -29.53
C ALA A 117 19.25 -16.28 -30.79
N ARG A 118 18.00 -15.82 -30.79
CA ARG A 118 17.00 -16.12 -31.83
C ARG A 118 16.26 -14.90 -32.36
N LEU A 119 16.59 -13.70 -31.89
CA LEU A 119 16.00 -12.45 -32.36
C LEU A 119 16.15 -12.34 -33.88
N ARG A 120 15.03 -12.10 -34.56
CA ARG A 120 15.02 -11.77 -35.99
C ARG A 120 14.32 -10.44 -36.21
N PRO A 121 14.76 -9.66 -37.22
CA PRO A 121 14.01 -8.50 -37.67
C PRO A 121 12.58 -8.90 -38.01
N SER A 122 11.65 -8.07 -37.60
CA SER A 122 10.26 -8.35 -37.83
C SER A 122 9.90 -8.19 -39.30
N THR A 123 9.31 -9.21 -39.90
CA THR A 123 8.83 -9.18 -41.28
C THR A 123 7.34 -8.81 -41.36
N LEU A 124 6.95 -8.18 -42.46
CA LEU A 124 5.56 -7.92 -42.81
C LEU A 124 5.19 -8.83 -43.98
N ALA A 125 4.00 -9.42 -43.93
CA ALA A 125 3.43 -10.06 -45.11
C ALA A 125 3.09 -8.96 -46.13
N LEU A 126 3.82 -8.92 -47.24
CA LEU A 126 3.58 -7.96 -48.32
C LEU A 126 2.23 -8.24 -48.98
N ARG A 127 1.39 -7.22 -49.12
CA ARG A 127 0.18 -7.32 -49.95
C ARG A 127 0.54 -7.26 -51.43
N LYS A 128 -0.42 -7.64 -52.28
CA LYS A 128 -0.26 -7.58 -53.74
C LYS A 128 0.00 -6.12 -54.17
N GLY A 129 1.22 -5.82 -54.61
CA GLY A 129 1.65 -4.46 -55.01
C GLY A 129 2.57 -3.76 -54.00
N GLU A 130 2.78 -4.32 -52.81
CA GLU A 130 3.76 -3.82 -51.84
C GLU A 130 5.12 -4.52 -52.06
N SER A 131 6.21 -3.76 -52.01
CA SER A 131 7.60 -4.26 -52.01
C SER A 131 8.25 -4.03 -50.65
N GLU A 132 9.34 -4.78 -50.37
CA GLU A 132 10.14 -4.60 -49.14
C GLU A 132 10.59 -3.14 -48.93
N GLU A 133 10.80 -2.42 -50.04
CA GLU A 133 11.24 -1.03 -50.06
C GLU A 133 10.14 -0.06 -49.64
N THR A 134 8.89 -0.30 -50.06
CA THR A 134 7.72 0.49 -49.64
C THR A 134 7.31 0.25 -48.18
N THR A 135 7.66 -0.90 -47.60
CA THR A 135 7.36 -1.24 -46.19
C THR A 135 8.51 -0.97 -45.22
N LYS A 136 9.63 -0.42 -45.71
CA LYS A 136 10.84 -0.17 -44.93
C LYS A 136 10.57 0.85 -43.82
N GLY A 137 10.85 0.47 -42.57
CA GLY A 137 10.67 1.34 -41.39
C GLY A 137 9.33 1.23 -40.66
N ILE A 138 8.38 0.43 -41.16
CA ILE A 138 7.08 0.22 -40.48
C ILE A 138 7.25 -0.62 -39.20
N ARG A 139 8.17 -1.60 -39.21
CA ARG A 139 8.52 -2.40 -38.02
C ARG A 139 10.04 -2.40 -37.86
N THR A 140 10.54 -1.60 -36.92
CA THR A 140 11.97 -1.47 -36.61
C THR A 140 12.44 -2.41 -35.50
N SER A 141 11.50 -3.06 -34.80
CA SER A 141 11.82 -3.99 -33.73
C SER A 141 12.19 -5.38 -34.26
N SER A 142 13.05 -6.07 -33.52
CA SER A 142 13.27 -7.51 -33.65
C SER A 142 12.40 -8.28 -32.67
N GLY A 143 12.15 -9.55 -32.91
CA GLY A 143 11.45 -10.40 -31.95
C GLY A 143 11.72 -11.89 -32.16
N THR A 144 11.30 -12.68 -31.17
CA THR A 144 11.29 -14.15 -31.23
C THR A 144 10.22 -14.69 -30.30
N PHE A 145 9.69 -15.86 -30.65
CA PHE A 145 8.88 -16.67 -29.75
C PHE A 145 9.80 -17.50 -28.86
N LEU A 146 9.42 -17.67 -27.60
CA LEU A 146 10.07 -18.54 -26.62
C LEU A 146 9.07 -19.54 -26.05
N SER A 147 9.45 -20.82 -26.02
CA SER A 147 8.70 -21.84 -25.31
C SER A 147 9.28 -22.08 -23.92
N ALA A 148 8.42 -22.32 -22.94
CA ALA A 148 8.85 -22.73 -21.61
C ALA A 148 9.69 -24.02 -21.60
N GLU A 149 9.52 -24.91 -22.58
CA GLU A 149 10.32 -26.13 -22.73
C GLU A 149 11.78 -25.85 -23.12
N GLU A 150 12.05 -24.68 -23.68
CA GLU A 150 13.37 -24.27 -24.16
C GLU A 150 14.20 -23.55 -23.09
N ASP A 151 13.59 -23.28 -21.94
CA ASP A 151 14.24 -22.64 -20.80
C ASP A 151 14.54 -23.66 -19.69
N PRO A 152 15.79 -24.14 -19.60
CA PRO A 152 16.16 -25.16 -18.61
C PRO A 152 16.09 -24.64 -17.17
N THR A 153 16.01 -23.31 -16.96
CA THR A 153 15.88 -22.73 -15.61
C THR A 153 14.46 -22.82 -15.06
N GLY A 154 13.46 -23.04 -15.92
CA GLY A 154 12.04 -23.03 -15.54
C GLY A 154 11.45 -21.63 -15.35
N ALA A 155 12.23 -20.55 -15.48
CA ALA A 155 11.77 -19.18 -15.29
C ALA A 155 10.60 -18.82 -16.21
N LEU A 156 10.64 -19.22 -17.50
CA LEU A 156 9.53 -19.00 -18.42
C LEU A 156 8.25 -19.73 -17.99
N ALA A 157 8.36 -20.98 -17.51
CA ALA A 157 7.22 -21.75 -17.05
C ALA A 157 6.54 -21.12 -15.82
N GLU A 158 7.36 -20.58 -14.91
CA GLU A 158 6.87 -19.83 -13.74
C GLU A 158 6.15 -18.55 -14.14
N ILE A 159 6.72 -17.76 -15.06
CA ILE A 159 6.10 -16.55 -15.59
C ILE A 159 4.76 -16.89 -16.24
N GLU A 160 4.72 -17.89 -17.12
CA GLU A 160 3.47 -18.32 -17.78
C GLU A 160 2.40 -18.76 -16.78
N THR A 161 2.80 -19.48 -15.73
CA THR A 161 1.89 -19.88 -14.64
C THR A 161 1.35 -18.65 -13.91
N LYS A 162 2.18 -17.64 -13.66
CA LYS A 162 1.75 -16.38 -13.04
C LYS A 162 0.84 -15.58 -13.96
N ILE A 163 1.06 -15.59 -15.28
CA ILE A 163 0.17 -14.97 -16.28
C ILE A 163 -1.19 -15.65 -16.28
N ALA A 164 -1.22 -16.98 -16.26
CA ALA A 164 -2.45 -17.76 -16.20
C ALA A 164 -3.29 -17.39 -14.97
N LYS A 165 -2.64 -17.29 -13.80
CA LYS A 165 -3.28 -16.85 -12.55
C LYS A 165 -3.81 -15.41 -12.62
N ALA A 166 -3.01 -14.49 -13.17
CA ALA A 166 -3.38 -13.07 -13.26
C ALA A 166 -4.54 -12.82 -14.25
N THR A 167 -4.63 -13.61 -15.31
CA THR A 167 -5.65 -13.48 -16.37
C THR A 167 -6.84 -14.40 -16.16
N MET A 168 -6.75 -15.37 -15.23
CA MET A 168 -7.73 -16.44 -15.02
C MET A 168 -7.94 -17.31 -16.28
N MET A 169 -6.90 -17.44 -17.10
CA MET A 169 -6.91 -18.24 -18.33
C MET A 169 -5.88 -19.38 -18.23
N PRO A 170 -6.21 -20.63 -18.61
CA PRO A 170 -5.24 -21.72 -18.58
C PRO A 170 -4.04 -21.44 -19.49
N ARG A 171 -2.84 -21.90 -19.10
CA ARG A 171 -1.60 -21.73 -19.88
C ARG A 171 -1.73 -22.19 -21.33
N SER A 172 -2.50 -23.25 -21.58
CA SER A 172 -2.74 -23.80 -22.93
C SER A 172 -3.45 -22.85 -23.89
N HIS A 173 -4.07 -21.77 -23.38
CA HIS A 173 -4.76 -20.77 -24.20
C HIS A 173 -3.89 -19.53 -24.46
N GLY A 174 -2.70 -19.46 -23.85
CA GLY A 174 -1.71 -18.43 -24.17
C GLY A 174 -1.02 -18.71 -25.49
N GLU A 175 -0.66 -17.66 -26.21
CA GLU A 175 0.31 -17.79 -27.31
C GLU A 175 1.68 -18.13 -26.75
N VAL A 176 2.55 -18.69 -27.60
CA VAL A 176 3.98 -18.83 -27.26
C VAL A 176 4.53 -17.43 -26.96
N ASN A 177 5.31 -17.28 -25.88
CA ASN A 177 5.72 -15.96 -25.40
C ASN A 177 6.55 -15.22 -26.47
N LEU A 178 6.01 -14.12 -27.01
CA LEU A 178 6.73 -13.26 -27.94
C LEU A 178 7.52 -12.20 -27.16
N LEU A 179 8.83 -12.21 -27.29
CA LEU A 179 9.65 -11.08 -26.88
C LEU A 179 9.95 -10.21 -28.09
N SER A 180 9.69 -8.91 -27.96
CA SER A 180 10.12 -7.91 -28.93
C SER A 180 11.17 -7.00 -28.30
N ALA A 181 12.33 -6.92 -28.95
CA ALA A 181 13.37 -5.95 -28.65
C ALA A 181 13.30 -4.82 -29.69
N ARG A 182 13.29 -3.57 -29.26
CA ARG A 182 13.49 -2.42 -30.14
C ARG A 182 14.96 -2.12 -30.29
#